data_AF-A0A1J5KEW6-F1
#
_entry.id   AF-A0A1J5KEW6-F1
#
_cell.length_a   1.000
_cell.length_b   1.000
_cell.length_c   1.000
_cell.angle_alpha   90.00
_cell.angle_beta   90.00
_cell.angle_gamma   90.00
#
_symmetry.space_group_name_H-M   'P 1'
#
loop_
_entity.id
_entity.type
_entity.pdbx_description
1 polymer ?
#
loop_
_entity_poly.entity_id
_entity_poly.type
_entity_poly.pdbx_seq_one_letter_code
_entity_poly.pdbx_strand_id
1 'polypeptide(L)'
;MSEYITAQFEDKGKFQVLSENDKSFSIVFDNKSEAHKFSVSLMLGAAPSPDQSPSFYELIKENAGQKVYKVAKQSQVTQENSFDISECCQSGCSGCPYFS
;
A
#
# COMPACT_ATOMS: atom_id res chain seq x y z
N MET A 1 -9.64 13.33 -3.90
CA MET A 1 -8.42 12.60 -3.50
C MET A 1 -8.80 11.14 -3.42
N SER A 2 -8.00 10.23 -3.95
CA SER A 2 -8.27 8.80 -3.78
C SER A 2 -7.89 8.40 -2.36
N GLU A 3 -8.87 8.02 -1.55
CA GLU A 3 -8.65 7.49 -0.20
C GLU A 3 -8.22 6.02 -0.30
N TYR A 4 -7.15 5.66 0.41
CA TYR A 4 -6.63 4.29 0.44
C TYR A 4 -6.68 3.75 1.86
N ILE A 5 -7.23 2.54 2.00
CA ILE A 5 -7.37 1.86 3.29
C ILE A 5 -6.56 0.57 3.33
N THR A 6 -6.13 0.20 4.54
CA THR A 6 -5.48 -1.09 4.81
C THR A 6 -6.49 -2.05 5.42
N ALA A 7 -6.66 -3.23 4.81
CA ALA A 7 -7.53 -4.29 5.30
C ALA A 7 -6.80 -5.63 5.38
N GLN A 8 -7.36 -6.61 6.10
CA GLN A 8 -6.83 -7.97 6.12
C GLN A 8 -7.12 -8.67 4.78
N PHE A 9 -6.20 -9.53 4.35
CA PHE A 9 -6.32 -10.27 3.09
C PHE A 9 -6.44 -11.78 3.33
N GLU A 10 -7.56 -12.33 2.85
CA GLU A 10 -7.98 -13.74 2.82
C GLU A 10 -8.01 -14.48 4.16
N ASP A 11 -6.90 -14.80 4.83
CA ASP A 11 -6.99 -15.51 6.14
C ASP A 11 -5.68 -15.65 6.94
N LYS A 12 -4.49 -15.31 6.41
CA LYS A 12 -3.22 -15.58 7.11
C LYS A 12 -2.21 -14.45 7.01
N GLY A 13 -2.19 -13.58 8.01
CA GLY A 13 -1.10 -12.61 8.26
C GLY A 13 -0.86 -11.54 7.19
N LYS A 14 -1.53 -11.63 6.04
CA LYS A 14 -1.39 -10.71 4.91
C LYS A 14 -2.39 -9.57 5.01
N PHE A 15 -1.95 -8.44 4.51
CA PHE A 15 -2.71 -7.19 4.49
C PHE A 15 -2.79 -6.69 3.05
N GLN A 16 -3.85 -5.97 2.73
CA GLN A 16 -4.07 -5.39 1.42
C GLN A 16 -4.33 -3.89 1.54
N VAL A 17 -3.83 -3.14 0.56
CA VAL A 17 -4.19 -1.74 0.33
C VAL A 17 -5.24 -1.69 -0.77
N LEU A 18 -6.34 -1.02 -0.49
CA LEU A 18 -7.49 -0.85 -1.37
C LEU A 18 -7.77 0.64 -1.55
N SER A 19 -8.20 1.06 -2.73
CA SER A 19 -8.86 2.36 -2.86
C SER A 19 -10.28 2.25 -2.32
N GLU A 20 -10.66 3.17 -1.43
CA GLU A 20 -11.96 3.19 -0.77
C GLU A 20 -13.08 3.46 -1.77
N ASN A 21 -12.80 4.32 -2.74
CA ASN A 21 -13.74 4.76 -3.77
C ASN A 21 -13.76 3.82 -4.99
N ASP A 22 -12.68 3.08 -5.22
CA ASP A 22 -12.51 2.24 -6.39
C ASP A 22 -11.77 0.95 -6.02
N LYS A 23 -12.51 -0.16 -5.96
CA LYS A 23 -11.96 -1.47 -5.55
C LYS A 23 -11.43 -2.27 -6.73
N SER A 24 -11.11 -1.62 -7.86
CA SER A 24 -10.65 -2.28 -9.08
C SER A 24 -9.31 -2.98 -8.89
N PHE A 25 -8.49 -2.53 -7.93
CA PHE A 25 -7.27 -3.20 -7.56
C PHE A 25 -7.07 -3.34 -6.05
N SER A 26 -6.24 -4.30 -5.66
CA SER A 26 -5.71 -4.44 -4.31
C SER A 26 -4.21 -4.73 -4.35
N ILE A 27 -3.45 -4.23 -3.38
CA ILE A 27 -2.00 -4.44 -3.31
C ILE A 27 -1.69 -5.16 -2.00
N VAL A 28 -1.12 -6.37 -2.10
CA VAL A 28 -0.93 -7.27 -0.96
C VAL A 28 0.48 -7.14 -0.38
N PHE A 29 0.54 -7.14 0.95
CA PHE A 29 1.75 -7.10 1.76
C PHE A 29 1.73 -8.21 2.82
N ASP A 30 2.92 -8.65 3.22
CA ASP A 30 3.06 -9.73 4.22
C ASP A 30 2.91 -9.24 5.67
N ASN A 31 2.90 -7.93 5.91
CA ASN A 31 2.61 -7.37 7.23
C ASN A 31 1.81 -6.05 7.15
N LYS A 32 1.13 -5.72 8.26
CA LYS A 32 0.25 -4.55 8.37
C LYS A 32 1.01 -3.23 8.25
N SER A 33 2.23 -3.19 8.77
CA SER A 33 3.03 -1.96 8.84
C SER A 33 3.40 -1.49 7.43
N GLU A 34 3.89 -2.39 6.58
CA GLU A 34 4.19 -2.10 5.18
C GLU A 34 2.95 -1.70 4.38
N ALA A 35 1.83 -2.41 4.56
CA ALA A 35 0.57 -2.04 3.90
C ALA A 35 0.12 -0.62 4.29
N HIS A 36 0.17 -0.30 5.58
CA HIS A 36 -0.23 1.03 6.06
C HIS A 36 0.70 2.12 5.53
N LYS A 37 2.00 1.91 5.64
CA LYS A 37 3.03 2.80 5.08
C LYS A 37 2.79 3.07 3.60
N PHE A 38 2.53 2.02 2.83
CA PHE A 38 2.25 2.13 1.40
C PHE A 38 0.94 2.87 1.10
N SER A 39 -0.11 2.64 1.88
CA SER A 39 -1.37 3.40 1.74
C SER A 39 -1.16 4.90 1.94
N VAL A 40 -0.32 5.29 2.90
CA VAL A 40 0.06 6.69 3.13
C VAL A 40 0.88 7.22 1.96
N SER A 41 1.87 6.47 1.46
CA SER A 41 2.65 6.87 0.28
C SER A 41 1.78 7.08 -0.97
N LEU A 42 0.76 6.24 -1.18
CA LEU A 42 -0.20 6.41 -2.27
C LEU A 42 -1.06 7.68 -2.09
N MET A 43 -1.55 7.95 -0.87
CA MET A 43 -2.33 9.15 -0.57
C MET A 43 -1.51 10.45 -0.74
N LEU A 44 -0.23 10.40 -0.37
CA LEU A 44 0.70 11.52 -0.51
C LEU A 44 1.24 11.68 -1.95
N GLY A 45 0.87 10.79 -2.88
CA GLY A 45 1.34 10.81 -4.27
C GLY A 45 2.83 10.46 -4.42
N ALA A 46 3.42 9.86 -3.39
CA ALA A 46 4.84 9.52 -3.36
C ALA A 46 5.13 8.08 -3.80
N ALA A 47 4.08 7.24 -3.90
CA ALA A 47 4.08 6.00 -4.67
C ALA A 47 3.04 6.11 -5.79
N PRO A 48 3.33 5.63 -7.01
CA PRO A 48 2.36 5.63 -8.11
C PRO A 48 1.31 4.53 -7.91
N SER A 49 0.05 4.75 -8.29
CA SER A 49 -0.95 3.67 -8.32
C SER A 49 -0.66 2.65 -9.44
N PRO A 50 -1.24 1.43 -9.40
CA PRO A 50 -1.12 0.45 -10.48
C PRO A 50 -1.55 0.96 -11.85
N ASP A 51 -2.54 1.86 -11.90
CA ASP A 51 -2.94 2.53 -13.15
C ASP A 51 -1.92 3.55 -13.64
N GLN A 52 -1.21 4.23 -12.73
CA GLN A 52 -0.20 5.24 -13.08
C GLN A 52 1.12 4.61 -13.50
N SER A 53 1.53 3.52 -12.85
CA SER A 53 2.78 2.82 -13.16
C SER A 53 2.62 1.31 -13.02
N PRO A 54 2.02 0.63 -14.03
CA PRO A 54 1.77 -0.80 -13.95
C PRO A 54 3.05 -1.61 -13.82
N SER A 55 4.18 -1.13 -14.36
CA SER A 55 5.50 -1.76 -14.25
C SER A 55 6.06 -1.76 -12.82
N PHE A 56 5.53 -0.93 -11.92
CA PHE A 56 5.91 -0.91 -10.51
C PHE A 56 5.30 -2.10 -9.74
N TYR A 57 4.34 -2.79 -10.34
CA TYR A 57 3.55 -3.84 -9.72
C TYR A 57 3.62 -5.15 -10.50
N GLU A 58 3.49 -6.26 -9.78
CA GLU A 58 3.32 -7.58 -10.36
C GLU A 58 1.91 -8.09 -10.03
N LEU A 59 1.14 -8.42 -11.06
CA LEU A 59 -0.19 -9.03 -10.90
C LEU A 59 -0.04 -10.45 -10.35
N ILE A 60 -0.68 -10.72 -9.21
CA ILE A 60 -0.69 -12.02 -8.56
C ILE A 60 -1.90 -12.84 -8.98
N LYS A 61 -3.08 -12.21 -8.98
CA LYS A 61 -4.34 -12.84 -9.35
C LYS A 61 -5.36 -11.81 -9.81
N GLU A 62 -6.33 -12.24 -10.58
CA GLU A 62 -7.52 -11.47 -10.94
C GLU A 62 -8.74 -12.26 -10.49
N ASN A 63 -9.59 -11.66 -9.66
CA ASN A 63 -10.81 -12.30 -9.14
C ASN A 63 -12.00 -11.36 -9.32
N ALA A 64 -13.02 -11.81 -10.05
CA ALA A 64 -14.29 -11.09 -10.22
C ALA A 64 -14.13 -9.60 -10.63
N GLY A 65 -13.14 -9.30 -11.48
CA GLY A 65 -12.84 -7.94 -11.93
C GLY A 65 -11.93 -7.13 -11.01
N GLN A 66 -11.55 -7.66 -9.84
CA GLN A 66 -10.53 -7.08 -8.98
C GLN A 66 -9.15 -7.67 -9.29
N LYS A 67 -8.19 -6.80 -9.60
CA LYS A 67 -6.80 -7.17 -9.84
C LYS A 67 -5.98 -7.06 -8.57
N VAL A 68 -5.35 -8.15 -8.18
CA VAL A 68 -4.56 -8.25 -6.95
C VAL A 68 -3.08 -8.22 -7.31
N TYR A 69 -2.37 -7.24 -6.81
CA TYR A 69 -0.98 -6.95 -7.11
C TYR A 69 -0.08 -7.14 -5.89
N LYS A 70 1.22 -7.26 -6.12
CA LYS A 70 2.31 -6.97 -5.17
C LYS A 70 3.21 -5.90 -5.78
N VAL A 71 3.96 -5.19 -4.94
CA VAL A 71 5.03 -4.31 -5.42
C VAL A 71 6.14 -5.18 -6.04
N ALA A 72 6.61 -4.81 -7.23
CA ALA A 72 7.67 -5.55 -7.91
C ALA A 72 8.97 -5.49 -7.11
N LYS A 73 9.73 -6.60 -7.04
CA LYS A 73 10.98 -6.65 -6.26
C LYS A 73 11.99 -5.56 -6.64
N GLN A 74 12.07 -5.19 -7.92
CA GLN A 74 12.97 -4.13 -8.39
C GLN A 74 12.58 -2.75 -7.85
N SER A 75 11.30 -2.53 -7.57
CA SER A 75 10.76 -1.29 -6.99
C SER A 75 10.95 -1.22 -5.48
N GLN A 76 11.05 -2.37 -4.78
CA GLN A 76 11.32 -2.42 -3.35
C GLN A 76 12.73 -1.91 -3.01
N VAL A 77 13.72 -2.19 -3.87
CA VAL A 77 15.12 -1.73 -3.70
C VAL A 77 15.23 -0.20 -3.71
N THR A 78 14.40 0.48 -4.51
CA THR A 78 14.35 1.95 -4.56
C THR A 78 13.64 2.53 -3.34
N GLN A 79 12.64 1.82 -2.77
CA GLN A 79 11.98 2.25 -1.53
C GLN A 79 12.90 2.17 -0.31
N GLU A 80 13.72 1.12 -0.18
CA GLU A 80 14.66 1.00 0.95
C GLU A 80 15.72 2.12 1.00
N ASN A 81 16.04 2.76 -0.14
CA ASN A 81 17.01 3.85 -0.21
C ASN A 81 16.38 5.26 -0.22
N SER A 82 15.04 5.38 -0.24
CA SER A 82 14.37 6.69 -0.42
C SER A 82 13.16 6.93 0.48
N PHE A 83 12.67 5.90 1.17
CA PHE A 83 11.51 6.00 2.04
C PHE A 83 11.86 5.65 3.49
N ASP A 84 12.60 6.55 4.14
CA ASP A 84 12.73 6.57 5.59
C ASP A 84 11.45 7.17 6.20
N ILE A 85 10.39 6.36 6.20
CA ILE A 85 9.10 6.66 6.84
C ILE A 85 9.20 6.56 8.37
N SER A 86 10.39 6.23 8.91
CA SER A 86 10.64 6.32 10.35
C SER A 86 10.43 7.75 10.86
N GLU A 87 10.67 8.76 10.02
CA GLU A 87 10.42 10.16 10.40
C GLU A 87 8.93 10.54 10.47
N CYS A 88 8.04 9.87 9.72
CA CYS A 88 6.61 10.18 9.75
C CYS A 88 5.93 9.66 11.03
N CYS A 89 6.48 8.61 11.65
CA CYS A 89 5.98 8.07 12.92
C CYS A 89 6.65 8.67 14.17
N GLN A 90 7.76 9.39 14.05
CA GLN A 90 8.45 10.00 15.21
C GLN A 90 7.95 11.41 15.56
N SER A 91 7.30 12.11 14.63
CA SER A 91 6.78 13.46 14.87
C SER A 91 5.25 13.45 14.92
N GLY A 92 4.68 12.99 16.04
CA GLY A 92 3.29 13.21 16.48
C GLY A 92 2.30 13.70 15.42
N CYS A 93 2.00 12.87 14.41
CA CYS A 93 0.97 13.19 13.43
C CYS A 93 -0.38 13.26 14.15
N SER A 94 -0.91 14.48 14.34
CA SER A 94 -2.26 14.74 14.83
C SER A 94 -3.28 14.06 13.89
N GLY A 95 -3.65 12.81 14.21
CA GLY A 95 -4.56 11.99 13.41
C GLY A 95 -4.24 10.49 13.33
N CYS A 96 -3.15 9.99 13.89
CA CYS A 96 -2.86 8.55 13.90
C CYS A 96 -3.63 7.80 15.02
N PRO A 97 -4.58 6.89 14.70
CA PRO A 97 -5.38 6.15 15.70
C PRO A 97 -4.64 4.97 16.35
N TYR A 98 -3.30 4.95 16.30
CA TYR A 98 -2.47 3.82 16.77
C TYR A 98 -1.53 4.17 17.93
N PHE A 99 -1.74 5.32 18.57
CA PHE A 99 -1.14 5.63 19.87
C PHE A 99 -2.24 5.55 20.94
N SER A 100 -2.32 4.40 21.61
CA SER A 100 -2.87 4.24 22.96
C SER A 100 -1.87 3.44 23.76
#